data_AF-A0A6L3X8W1-F1
#
_entry.id   AF-A0A6L3X8W1-F1
#
_cell.length_a   1.000
_cell.length_b   1.000
_cell.length_c   1.000
_cell.angle_alpha   90.00
_cell.angle_beta   90.00
_cell.angle_gamma   90.00
#
_symmetry.space_group_name_H-M   'P 1'
#
loop_
_entity.id
_entity.type
_entity.pdbx_description
1 polymer ?
#
loop_
_entity_poly.entity_id
_entity_poly.type
_entity_poly.pdbx_seq_one_letter_code
_entity_poly.pdbx_strand_id
1 'polypeptide(L)'
;MKLPAVCRNAFLLTGLFVLGLTSATAADWPRQVTDSRGVHTLESKPTRIVSTSVTLTGSLLAIDAPVIGSGATTPNNRVADAQGFLR
;
A
#
# COMPACT_ATOMS: atom_id res chain seq x y z
N MET A 1 3.76 -9.51 -48.39
CA MET A 1 5.12 -9.47 -47.80
C MET A 1 5.00 -9.96 -46.35
N LYS A 2 5.49 -11.16 -46.02
CA LYS A 2 5.36 -11.77 -44.69
C LYS A 2 6.49 -11.23 -43.80
N LEU A 3 6.18 -10.40 -42.80
CA LEU A 3 7.19 -10.01 -41.82
C LEU A 3 7.71 -11.27 -41.10
N PRO A 4 9.04 -11.44 -40.95
CA PRO A 4 9.60 -12.61 -40.29
C PRO A 4 9.13 -12.66 -38.84
N ALA A 5 8.75 -13.85 -38.36
CA ALA A 5 8.23 -14.07 -37.01
C ALA A 5 9.17 -13.56 -35.91
N VAL A 6 10.47 -13.48 -36.21
CA VAL A 6 11.53 -12.93 -35.34
C VAL A 6 11.31 -11.44 -35.05
N CYS A 7 10.95 -10.63 -36.05
CA CYS A 7 10.65 -9.21 -35.83
C CYS A 7 9.39 -9.02 -34.99
N ARG A 8 8.36 -9.86 -35.20
CA ARG A 8 7.12 -9.80 -34.42
C ARG A 8 7.34 -10.15 -32.94
N ASN A 9 8.13 -11.19 -32.66
CA ASN A 9 8.46 -11.54 -31.28
C ASN A 9 9.37 -10.51 -30.61
N ALA A 10 10.32 -9.92 -31.34
CA ALA A 10 11.18 -8.86 -30.81
C ALA A 10 10.37 -7.61 -30.40
N PHE A 11 9.39 -7.20 -31.22
CA PHE A 11 8.46 -6.11 -30.90
C PHE A 11 7.56 -6.42 -29.70
N LEU A 12 7.09 -7.66 -29.57
CA LEU A 12 6.28 -8.08 -28.42
C LEU A 12 7.09 -8.07 -27.11
N LEU A 13 8.34 -8.53 -27.15
CA LEU A 13 9.24 -8.53 -26.00
C LEU A 13 9.62 -7.11 -25.56
N THR A 14 9.90 -6.20 -26.51
CA THR A 14 10.16 -4.79 -26.18
C THR A 14 8.91 -4.08 -25.67
N GLY A 15 7.74 -4.34 -26.27
CA GLY A 15 6.47 -3.79 -25.79
C GLY A 15 6.12 -4.23 -24.37
N LEU A 16 6.31 -5.53 -24.05
CA LEU A 16 6.08 -6.06 -22.71
C LEU A 16 7.07 -5.48 -21.69
N PHE A 17 8.33 -5.28 -22.07
CA PHE A 17 9.34 -4.66 -21.22
C PHE A 17 9.00 -3.19 -20.90
N VAL A 18 8.58 -2.41 -21.90
CA VAL A 18 8.19 -1.01 -21.73
C VAL A 18 6.92 -0.87 -20.87
N LEU A 19 5.90 -1.72 -21.08
CA LEU A 19 4.71 -1.72 -20.25
C LEU A 19 5.03 -2.07 -18.78
N GLY A 20 5.90 -3.05 -18.56
CA GLY A 20 6.29 -3.50 -17.22
C GLY A 20 6.96 -2.43 -16.37
N LEU A 21 7.76 -1.53 -16.96
CA LEU A 21 8.40 -0.43 -16.23
C LEU A 21 7.40 0.63 -15.76
N THR A 22 6.34 0.88 -16.52
CA THR A 22 5.35 1.94 -16.19
C THR A 22 4.40 1.57 -15.06
N SER A 23 4.25 0.28 -14.71
CA SER A 23 3.37 -0.15 -13.62
C SER A 23 3.89 0.19 -12.21
N ALA A 24 5.14 0.66 -12.08
CA ALA A 24 5.79 0.93 -10.79
C ALA A 24 5.72 2.41 -10.35
N THR A 25 4.74 3.20 -10.80
CA THR A 25 4.56 4.58 -10.31
C THR A 25 3.94 4.57 -8.91
N ALA A 26 4.74 4.25 -7.89
CA ALA A 26 4.45 4.68 -6.53
C ALA A 26 4.49 6.22 -6.55
N ALA A 27 3.40 6.90 -6.14
CA ALA A 27 3.38 8.36 -6.16
C ALA A 27 4.61 8.94 -5.44
N ASP A 28 5.14 10.05 -5.96
CA ASP A 28 6.41 10.61 -5.51
C ASP A 28 6.36 11.06 -4.04
N TRP A 29 7.53 11.03 -3.40
CA TRP A 29 7.79 11.57 -2.07
C TRP A 29 8.83 12.70 -2.23
N PRO A 30 8.79 13.77 -1.42
CA PRO A 30 7.98 13.98 -0.22
C PRO A 30 6.50 14.29 -0.50
N ARG A 31 5.62 14.00 0.47
CA ARG A 31 4.18 14.30 0.40
C ARG A 31 3.70 15.08 1.62
N GLN A 32 2.77 16.00 1.40
CA GLN A 32 2.12 16.73 2.49
C GLN A 32 0.79 16.08 2.87
N VAL A 33 0.55 15.95 4.16
CA VAL A 33 -0.68 15.42 4.76
C VAL A 33 -1.18 16.43 5.77
N THR A 34 -2.44 16.84 5.64
CA THR A 34 -3.08 17.76 6.59
C THR A 34 -3.81 16.95 7.66
N ASP A 35 -3.58 17.28 8.92
CA ASP A 35 -4.34 16.77 10.06
C ASP A 35 -4.89 17.94 10.92
N SER A 36 -5.49 17.61 12.07
CA SER A 36 -6.04 18.60 13.01
C SER A 36 -5.00 19.57 13.61
N ARG A 37 -3.70 19.27 13.51
CA ARG A 37 -2.57 20.06 14.03
C ARG A 37 -1.84 20.82 12.92
N GLY A 38 -2.26 20.68 11.66
CA GLY A 38 -1.73 21.42 10.53
C GLY A 38 -1.22 20.52 9.42
N VAL A 39 -0.26 21.02 8.63
CA VAL A 39 0.34 20.29 7.51
C VAL A 39 1.62 19.61 7.97
N HIS A 40 1.70 18.31 7.69
CA HIS A 40 2.87 17.47 7.97
C HIS A 40 3.48 16.95 6.68
N THR A 41 4.80 17.04 6.56
CA THR A 41 5.54 16.51 5.43
C THR A 41 6.05 15.11 5.75
N LEU A 42 5.71 14.16 4.89
CA LEU A 42 6.26 12.81 4.89
C LEU A 42 7.34 12.75 3.83
N GLU A 43 8.60 12.60 4.25
CA GLU A 43 9.76 12.60 3.35
C GLU A 43 9.87 11.35 2.48
N SER A 44 9.32 10.23 2.95
CA SER A 44 9.37 8.94 2.27
C SER A 44 8.17 8.09 2.63
N LYS A 45 7.98 6.99 1.88
CA LYS A 45 6.91 6.03 2.16
C LYS A 45 7.08 5.43 3.55
N PRO A 46 6.06 5.49 4.43
CA PRO A 46 6.12 4.84 5.72
C PRO A 46 6.33 3.33 5.58
N THR A 47 7.36 2.80 6.24
CA THR A 47 7.68 1.36 6.28
C THR A 47 7.28 0.70 7.59
N ARG A 48 6.97 1.50 8.61
CA ARG A 48 6.58 1.04 9.95
C ARG A 48 5.52 1.98 10.53
N ILE A 49 4.29 1.50 10.66
CA ILE A 49 3.16 2.29 11.16
C ILE A 49 2.73 1.75 12.53
N VAL A 50 2.43 2.65 13.45
CA VAL A 50 1.80 2.34 14.74
C VAL A 50 0.47 3.07 14.80
N SER A 51 -0.62 2.34 15.06
CA SER A 51 -1.96 2.91 15.20
C SER A 51 -2.48 2.67 16.61
N THR A 52 -2.83 3.72 17.34
CA THR A 52 -3.46 3.59 18.67
C THR A 52 -4.98 3.41 18.60
N SER A 53 -5.55 3.46 17.40
CA SER A 53 -6.98 3.25 17.16
C SER A 53 -7.24 1.87 16.55
N VAL A 54 -8.09 1.09 17.22
CA VAL A 54 -8.51 -0.24 16.72
C VAL A 54 -9.18 -0.10 15.35
N THR A 55 -10.07 0.88 15.20
CA THR A 55 -10.81 1.11 13.94
C THR A 55 -9.88 1.51 12.80
N LEU A 56 -8.93 2.43 13.06
CA LEU A 56 -7.97 2.87 12.03
C LEU A 56 -7.05 1.71 11.60
N THR A 57 -6.68 0.84 12.55
CA THR A 57 -5.87 -0.34 12.25
C THR A 57 -6.55 -1.25 11.24
N GLY A 58 -7.87 -1.48 11.38
CA GLY A 58 -8.64 -2.27 10.42
C GLY A 58 -8.54 -1.69 9.00
N SER A 59 -8.68 -0.37 8.84
CA SER A 59 -8.53 0.28 7.53
C SER A 59 -7.11 0.20 6.98
N LEU A 60 -6.08 0.33 7.83
CA LEU A 60 -4.68 0.21 7.42
C LEU A 60 -4.35 -1.21 6.93
N LEU A 61 -4.83 -2.24 7.63
CA LEU A 61 -4.64 -3.63 7.22
C LEU A 61 -5.39 -3.95 5.92
N ALA A 62 -6.59 -3.38 5.72
CA ALA A 62 -7.36 -3.58 4.49
C ALA A 62 -6.69 -3.03 3.22
N ILE A 63 -5.71 -2.14 3.36
CA ILE A 63 -4.91 -1.59 2.25
C ILE A 63 -3.46 -2.12 2.25
N ASP A 64 -3.19 -3.20 2.97
CA ASP A 64 -1.87 -3.82 3.11
C ASP A 64 -0.79 -2.85 3.63
N ALA A 65 -1.16 -1.89 4.47
CA ALA A 65 -0.21 -0.97 5.07
C ALA A 65 0.71 -1.70 6.07
N PRO A 66 2.00 -1.31 6.19
CA PRO A 66 2.96 -2.00 7.05
C PRO A 66 2.79 -1.60 8.53
N VAL A 67 1.71 -2.07 9.15
CA VAL A 67 1.42 -1.85 10.57
C VAL A 67 2.25 -2.81 11.42
N ILE A 68 3.07 -2.25 12.31
CA ILE A 68 3.91 -3.03 13.24
C ILE A 68 3.38 -3.02 14.68
N GLY A 69 2.38 -2.18 14.95
CA GLY A 69 1.79 -2.04 16.28
C GLY A 69 0.39 -1.45 16.21
N SER A 70 -0.50 -1.98 17.04
CA SER A 70 -1.89 -1.58 17.10
C SER A 70 -2.38 -1.47 18.55
N GLY A 71 -3.22 -0.47 18.83
CA GLY A 71 -4.07 -0.47 20.02
C GLY A 71 -5.20 -1.49 19.84
N ALA A 72 -5.48 -2.25 20.89
CA ALA A 72 -6.56 -3.23 20.95
C ALA A 72 -7.62 -2.82 21.99
N THR A 73 -8.84 -3.32 21.85
CA THR A 73 -9.86 -3.25 22.92
C THR A 73 -9.78 -4.51 23.79
N THR A 74 -10.67 -4.62 24.80
CA THR A 74 -10.77 -5.82 25.63
C THR A 74 -11.01 -7.07 24.75
N PRO A 75 -10.16 -8.11 24.84
CA PRO A 75 -10.31 -9.31 24.04
C PRO A 75 -11.60 -10.09 24.31
N ASN A 76 -12.00 -10.95 23.36
CA ASN A 76 -13.10 -11.92 23.47
C ASN A 76 -14.44 -11.30 23.86
N ASN A 77 -14.87 -10.27 23.13
CA ASN A 77 -16.16 -9.63 23.37
C ASN A 77 -17.07 -9.71 22.13
N ARG A 78 -18.28 -9.14 22.20
CA ARG A 78 -19.27 -9.21 21.11
C ARG A 78 -18.71 -8.75 19.75
N VAL A 79 -17.84 -7.75 19.77
CA VAL A 79 -17.31 -7.04 18.59
C VAL A 79 -15.82 -7.28 18.35
N ALA A 80 -15.11 -7.96 19.25
CA ALA A 80 -13.67 -8.16 19.17
C ALA A 80 -13.24 -9.63 19.31
N ASP A 81 -12.19 -9.99 18.58
CA ASP A 81 -11.57 -11.31 18.58
C ASP A 81 -10.74 -11.61 19.86
N ALA A 82 -10.02 -12.73 19.85
CA ALA A 82 -9.19 -13.16 20.98
C ALA A 82 -7.97 -12.26 21.26
N GLN A 83 -7.63 -11.35 20.35
CA GLN A 83 -6.55 -10.39 20.50
C GLN A 83 -7.07 -8.97 20.76
N GLY A 84 -8.39 -8.74 20.73
CA GLY A 84 -9.01 -7.43 20.91
C GLY A 84 -9.10 -6.60 19.63
N PHE A 85 -8.98 -7.24 18.46
CA PHE A 85 -9.23 -6.62 17.15
C PHE A 85 -10.68 -6.83 16.69
N LEU A 86 -11.16 -5.99 15.78
CA LEU A 86 -12.52 -6.13 15.23
C LEU A 86 -12.62 -7.42 14.39
N ARG A 87 -13.72 -8.17 14.56
CA ARG A 87 -14.04 -9.34 13.73
C ARG A 87 -15.12 -9.06 12.71
#